data_AF-V7CMI3-F1
#
_entry.id   AF-V7CMI3-F1
#
_cell.length_a   1.000
_cell.length_b   1.000
_cell.length_c   1.000
_cell.angle_alpha   90.00
_cell.angle_beta   90.00
_cell.angle_gamma   90.00
#
_symmetry.space_group_name_H-M   'P 1'
#
loop_
_entity.id
_entity.type
_entity.pdbx_description
1 polymer ?
#
loop_
_entity_poly.entity_id
_entity_poly.type
_entity_poly.pdbx_seq_one_letter_code
_entity_poly.pdbx_strand_id
1 'polypeptide(L)'
;MTKPLDPELGVNTWSSKPADLNQQTVNRAAQWFSTINTSTFCHSTQQPHKAAKITPLHFRPTSYTTVSPHHDNTKVTPTENQDISNSTRAHCRANNMFGVGTETSTTIIEWGLAELINHPEMMRKAREEIESVVGKDRLVEESNIPNSPYVHSIVMETMRLHPTGPLVVRQSTQDCNVKGYDIPTKSTLFVNVWAIGKDPNYWENPLEFKPERFLDEEGQSPLDLKGQHFELLSFGAGRRSCPGASLALQIIPITLAGMIECFEWKVGEEGKGVVDMEERPGTALPRAHPLLCVSVARSSPLG
;
A
#
# COMPACT_ATOMS: atom_id res chain seq x y z
N MET A 1 18.17 -1.64 -40.47
CA MET A 1 19.45 -1.19 -39.91
C MET A 1 19.16 -0.39 -38.65
N THR A 2 19.25 -1.05 -37.50
CA THR A 2 19.04 -0.49 -36.18
C THR A 2 20.32 0.21 -35.73
N LYS A 3 20.23 1.50 -35.37
CA LYS A 3 21.30 2.19 -34.62
C LYS A 3 21.15 1.81 -33.14
N PRO A 4 22.26 1.52 -32.43
CA PRO A 4 22.21 1.23 -31.00
C PRO A 4 21.94 2.50 -30.19
N LEU A 5 21.16 2.36 -29.11
CA LEU A 5 20.93 3.39 -28.11
C LEU A 5 22.16 3.56 -27.23
N ASP A 6 22.55 4.82 -27.04
CA ASP A 6 23.64 5.29 -26.19
C ASP A 6 23.29 5.11 -24.69
N PRO A 7 24.15 4.54 -23.82
CA PRO A 7 23.82 4.27 -22.42
C PRO A 7 23.87 5.48 -21.46
N GLU A 8 24.20 6.70 -21.90
CA GLU A 8 24.58 7.80 -21.00
C GLU A 8 23.57 8.97 -20.83
N LEU A 9 22.30 8.82 -21.20
CA LEU A 9 21.31 9.89 -20.96
C LEU A 9 20.36 9.55 -19.81
N GLY A 10 20.59 10.18 -18.66
CA GLY A 10 19.63 10.22 -17.56
C GLY A 10 20.17 10.58 -16.17
N VAL A 11 21.42 11.05 -16.03
CA VAL A 11 21.90 11.66 -14.77
C VAL A 11 21.30 13.06 -14.67
N ASN A 12 20.04 13.17 -14.26
CA ASN A 12 19.46 14.45 -13.90
C ASN A 12 20.00 14.86 -12.53
N THR A 13 20.74 15.97 -12.52
CA THR A 13 21.37 16.59 -11.37
C THR A 13 20.32 17.10 -10.38
N TRP A 14 20.05 16.31 -9.34
CA TRP A 14 19.24 16.73 -8.20
C TRP A 14 20.05 17.64 -7.28
N SER A 15 20.06 18.93 -7.60
CA SER A 15 20.58 19.99 -6.74
C SER A 15 19.50 20.46 -5.77
N SER A 16 19.37 19.77 -4.63
CA SER A 16 18.74 20.35 -3.45
C SER A 16 19.48 19.91 -2.19
N LYS A 17 19.77 20.88 -1.31
CA LYS A 17 20.28 20.64 0.04
C LYS A 17 19.33 19.67 0.76
N PRO A 18 19.83 18.79 1.65
CA PRO A 18 18.99 17.83 2.35
C PRO A 18 17.89 18.56 3.12
N ALA A 19 16.63 18.21 2.87
CA ALA A 19 15.53 18.58 3.72
C ALA A 19 15.81 18.00 5.11
N ASP A 20 15.84 18.85 6.14
CA ASP A 20 15.83 18.39 7.53
C ASP A 20 14.59 17.52 7.71
N LEU A 21 14.79 16.20 7.79
CA LEU A 21 13.74 15.26 8.14
C LEU A 21 13.24 15.66 9.53
N ASN A 22 12.03 16.20 9.61
CA ASN A 22 11.39 16.56 10.87
C ASN A 22 11.52 15.40 11.86
N GLN A 23 11.98 15.68 13.08
CA GLN A 23 12.15 14.70 14.17
C GLN A 23 10.88 13.86 14.40
N GLN A 24 9.69 14.43 14.13
CA GLN A 24 8.41 13.73 14.17
C GLN A 24 8.33 12.57 13.16
N THR A 25 8.86 12.74 11.95
CA THR A 25 8.93 11.73 10.89
C THR A 25 9.86 10.59 11.27
N VAL A 26 11.02 10.93 11.87
CA VAL A 26 11.99 9.94 12.36
C VAL A 26 11.40 9.15 13.53
N ASN A 27 10.73 9.83 14.46
CA ASN A 27 10.10 9.20 15.63
C ASN A 27 8.93 8.28 15.24
N ARG A 28 8.10 8.69 14.27
CA ARG A 28 7.01 7.85 13.75
C ARG A 28 7.53 6.63 13.01
N ALA A 29 8.58 6.79 12.20
CA ALA A 29 9.25 5.65 11.56
C ALA A 29 9.79 4.67 12.61
N ALA A 30 10.44 5.15 13.67
CA ALA A 30 10.92 4.34 14.79
C ALA A 30 9.79 3.60 15.53
N GLN A 31 8.66 4.26 15.77
CA GLN A 31 7.48 3.64 16.37
C GLN A 31 6.92 2.52 15.49
N TRP A 32 6.80 2.75 14.17
CA TRP A 32 6.39 1.72 13.22
C TRP A 32 7.33 0.52 13.20
N PHE A 33 8.65 0.75 13.26
CA PHE A 33 9.61 -0.35 13.37
C PHE A 33 9.38 -1.22 14.60
N SER A 34 9.13 -0.59 15.75
CA SER A 34 8.92 -1.34 16.99
C SER A 34 7.67 -2.23 16.90
N THR A 35 6.58 -1.74 16.32
CA THR A 35 5.31 -2.49 16.20
C THR A 35 5.39 -3.62 15.18
N ILE A 36 5.96 -3.37 14.00
CA ILE A 36 6.11 -4.41 12.95
C ILE A 36 6.99 -5.57 13.45
N ASN A 37 8.04 -5.27 14.23
CA ASN A 37 8.91 -6.31 14.76
C ASN A 37 8.22 -7.15 15.85
N THR A 38 7.24 -6.58 16.57
CA THR A 38 6.42 -7.33 17.53
C THR A 38 5.28 -8.13 16.89
N SER A 39 4.71 -7.69 15.76
CA SER A 39 3.57 -8.36 15.14
C SER A 39 3.94 -9.49 14.18
N THR A 40 5.16 -9.49 13.62
CA THR A 40 5.47 -10.35 12.46
C THR A 40 6.33 -11.57 12.75
N PHE A 41 6.73 -11.86 14.00
CA PHE A 41 7.49 -13.08 14.30
C PHE A 41 7.43 -13.46 15.79
N CYS A 42 6.27 -13.82 16.35
CA CYS A 42 6.22 -14.59 17.61
C CYS A 42 4.83 -15.17 17.91
N HIS A 43 4.55 -16.37 17.39
CA HIS A 43 3.83 -17.38 18.17
C HIS A 43 4.85 -18.39 18.70
N SER A 44 5.68 -17.97 19.65
CA SER A 44 6.24 -18.89 20.64
C SER A 44 6.66 -18.12 21.90
N THR A 45 5.95 -18.40 22.99
CA THR A 45 6.32 -18.22 24.41
C THR A 45 6.67 -16.81 24.90
N GLN A 46 5.71 -16.20 25.59
CA GLN A 46 5.93 -15.15 26.58
C GLN A 46 6.80 -15.65 27.75
N GLN A 47 7.81 -14.87 28.16
CA GLN A 47 8.03 -14.48 29.57
C GLN A 47 8.99 -13.26 29.68
N PRO A 48 8.90 -12.45 30.76
CA PRO A 48 9.29 -11.03 30.74
C PRO A 48 10.71 -10.71 31.25
N HIS A 49 11.23 -9.60 30.71
CA HIS A 49 12.25 -8.66 31.18
C HIS A 49 13.51 -9.15 31.95
N LYS A 50 14.69 -8.87 31.37
CA LYS A 50 15.85 -8.23 32.02
C LYS A 50 16.85 -7.71 30.98
N ALA A 51 17.32 -6.47 31.17
CA ALA A 51 18.34 -5.83 30.34
C ALA A 51 19.72 -6.45 30.56
N ALA A 52 20.44 -6.83 29.49
CA ALA A 52 21.89 -6.95 29.47
C ALA A 52 22.48 -7.11 28.05
N LYS A 53 23.44 -6.23 27.73
CA LYS A 53 24.66 -6.38 26.92
C LYS A 53 24.63 -7.26 25.65
N ILE A 54 24.94 -6.59 24.53
CA ILE A 54 25.23 -7.17 23.21
C ILE A 54 26.40 -8.16 23.32
N THR A 55 26.12 -9.43 23.07
CA THR A 55 27.10 -10.50 22.86
C THR A 55 26.68 -11.24 21.58
N PRO A 56 27.61 -11.67 20.70
CA PRO A 56 27.23 -12.26 19.40
C PRO A 56 26.59 -13.63 19.61
N LEU A 57 25.32 -13.80 19.24
CA LEU A 57 24.63 -15.09 19.29
C LEU A 57 25.16 -16.00 18.18
N HIS A 58 25.90 -17.04 18.54
CA HIS A 58 26.06 -18.23 17.72
C HIS A 58 24.73 -19.01 17.71
N PHE A 59 24.12 -19.14 16.53
CA PHE A 59 22.96 -20.02 16.33
C PHE A 59 23.39 -21.48 16.52
N ARG A 60 22.92 -22.14 17.59
CA ARG A 60 22.85 -23.60 17.64
C ARG A 60 21.54 -24.06 17.01
N PRO A 61 21.54 -25.02 16.08
CA PRO A 61 20.29 -25.58 15.56
C PRO A 61 19.62 -26.41 16.65
N THR A 62 18.37 -26.06 16.99
CA THR A 62 17.48 -26.86 17.84
C THR A 62 17.10 -28.15 17.13
N SER A 63 17.35 -29.28 17.80
CA SER A 63 16.92 -30.61 17.40
C SER A 63 15.39 -30.72 17.41
N TYR A 64 14.79 -31.05 16.27
CA TYR A 64 13.38 -31.45 16.20
C TYR A 64 13.22 -32.88 16.74
N THR A 65 12.27 -33.07 17.65
CA THR A 65 11.84 -34.39 18.12
C THR A 65 11.19 -35.13 16.96
N THR A 66 11.81 -36.21 16.50
CA THR A 66 11.25 -37.12 15.50
C THR A 66 10.05 -37.85 16.09
N VAL A 67 8.87 -37.62 15.54
CA VAL A 67 7.73 -38.55 15.65
C VAL A 67 8.10 -39.78 14.81
N SER A 68 8.14 -40.96 15.43
CA SER A 68 8.39 -42.23 14.72
C SER A 68 7.34 -42.44 13.63
N PRO A 69 7.73 -42.68 12.36
CA PRO A 69 6.78 -43.01 11.32
C PRO A 69 6.34 -44.46 11.49
N HIS A 70 5.03 -44.69 11.51
CA HIS A 70 4.50 -45.99 11.10
C HIS A 70 5.00 -46.26 9.68
N HIS A 71 5.73 -47.38 9.51
CA HIS A 71 6.27 -47.82 8.24
C HIS A 71 5.12 -48.16 7.28
N ASP A 72 4.71 -47.20 6.46
CA ASP A 72 4.04 -47.47 5.20
C ASP A 72 5.09 -47.35 4.08
N ASN A 73 5.41 -48.48 3.45
CA ASN A 73 6.51 -48.63 2.49
C ASN A 73 6.08 -48.27 1.06
N THR A 74 5.26 -47.24 0.88
CA THR A 74 5.10 -46.63 -0.44
C THR A 74 6.35 -45.82 -0.74
N LYS A 75 7.22 -46.33 -1.64
CA LYS A 75 8.35 -45.58 -2.19
C LYS A 75 7.83 -44.34 -2.92
N VAL A 76 7.78 -43.20 -2.23
CA VAL A 76 7.54 -41.91 -2.86
C VAL A 76 8.69 -41.64 -3.82
N THR A 77 8.38 -41.54 -5.11
CA THR A 77 9.36 -41.36 -6.18
C THR A 77 9.96 -39.93 -6.14
N PRO A 78 11.18 -39.72 -6.67
CA PRO A 78 11.77 -38.38 -6.77
C PRO A 78 10.86 -37.36 -7.49
N THR A 79 10.07 -37.84 -8.46
CA THR A 79 9.07 -37.05 -9.18
C THR A 79 7.92 -36.63 -8.27
N GLU A 80 7.35 -37.55 -7.47
CA GLU A 80 6.31 -37.22 -6.48
C GLU A 80 6.80 -36.24 -5.41
N ASN A 81 8.06 -36.37 -4.95
CA ASN A 81 8.66 -35.40 -4.02
C ASN A 81 8.81 -34.00 -4.64
N GLN A 82 9.14 -33.94 -5.93
CA GLN A 82 9.25 -32.68 -6.66
C GLN A 82 7.88 -32.05 -6.92
N ASP A 83 6.85 -32.87 -7.19
CA ASP A 83 5.47 -32.42 -7.38
C ASP A 83 4.85 -31.92 -6.07
N ILE A 84 5.09 -32.59 -4.94
CA ILE A 84 4.68 -32.13 -3.60
C ILE A 84 5.36 -30.78 -3.26
N SER A 85 6.65 -30.64 -3.54
CA SER A 85 7.40 -29.40 -3.34
C SER A 85 6.87 -28.26 -4.22
N ASN A 86 6.58 -28.53 -5.49
CA ASN A 86 6.02 -27.55 -6.42
C ASN A 86 4.60 -27.12 -6.00
N SER A 87 3.75 -28.07 -5.60
CA SER A 87 2.41 -27.82 -5.08
C SER A 87 2.45 -26.95 -3.82
N THR A 88 3.33 -27.28 -2.87
CA THR A 88 3.53 -26.49 -1.64
C THR A 88 3.98 -25.06 -1.95
N ARG A 89 4.92 -24.89 -2.90
CA ARG A 89 5.39 -23.57 -3.32
C ARG A 89 4.30 -22.76 -4.02
N ALA A 90 3.47 -23.39 -4.84
CA ALA A 90 2.34 -22.74 -5.49
C ALA A 90 1.31 -22.27 -4.44
N HIS A 91 0.99 -23.13 -3.47
CA HIS A 91 0.09 -22.80 -2.37
C HIS A 91 0.61 -21.61 -1.53
N CYS A 92 1.88 -21.62 -1.13
CA CYS A 92 2.47 -20.51 -0.38
C CYS A 92 2.46 -19.19 -1.17
N ARG A 93 2.72 -19.23 -2.48
CA ARG A 93 2.65 -18.03 -3.34
C ARG A 93 1.22 -17.50 -3.43
N ALA A 94 0.24 -18.39 -3.62
CA ALA A 94 -1.16 -18.02 -3.67
C ALA A 94 -1.60 -17.35 -2.35
N ASN A 95 -1.32 -17.98 -1.21
CA ASN A 95 -1.67 -17.41 0.10
C ASN A 95 -1.01 -16.04 0.34
N ASN A 96 0.25 -15.87 -0.05
CA ASN A 96 0.92 -14.57 0.07
C ASN A 96 0.28 -13.50 -0.82
N MET A 97 -0.11 -13.85 -2.05
CA MET A 97 -0.79 -12.93 -2.96
C MET A 97 -2.18 -12.53 -2.43
N PHE A 98 -2.97 -13.49 -1.94
CA PHE A 98 -4.28 -13.22 -1.34
C PHE A 98 -4.18 -12.39 -0.07
N GLY A 99 -3.28 -12.74 0.86
CA GLY A 99 -3.12 -12.03 2.12
C GLY A 99 -2.72 -10.57 1.90
N VAL A 100 -1.61 -10.34 1.20
CA VAL A 100 -1.08 -8.98 0.97
C VAL A 100 -2.02 -8.16 0.07
N GLY A 101 -2.59 -8.77 -0.97
CA GLY A 101 -3.49 -8.08 -1.89
C GLY A 101 -4.80 -7.65 -1.25
N THR A 102 -5.38 -8.48 -0.38
CA THR A 102 -6.66 -8.19 0.29
C THR A 102 -6.48 -7.05 1.29
N GLU A 103 -5.55 -7.19 2.23
CA GLU A 103 -5.35 -6.21 3.32
C GLU A 103 -5.04 -4.81 2.78
N THR A 104 -4.17 -4.72 1.76
CA THR A 104 -3.79 -3.43 1.16
C THR A 104 -4.95 -2.79 0.41
N SER A 105 -5.69 -3.56 -0.39
CA SER A 105 -6.83 -3.02 -1.16
C SER A 105 -7.95 -2.56 -0.24
N THR A 106 -8.32 -3.36 0.77
CA THR A 106 -9.37 -2.99 1.73
C THR A 106 -9.00 -1.75 2.53
N THR A 107 -7.73 -1.61 2.91
CA THR A 107 -7.26 -0.43 3.66
C THR A 107 -7.34 0.84 2.83
N ILE A 108 -6.96 0.79 1.54
CA ILE A 108 -7.12 1.96 0.65
C ILE A 108 -8.58 2.30 0.42
N ILE A 109 -9.46 1.30 0.25
CA ILE A 109 -10.91 1.54 0.11
C ILE A 109 -11.46 2.20 1.38
N GLU A 110 -11.08 1.72 2.57
CA GLU A 110 -11.49 2.29 3.85
C GLU A 110 -11.02 3.74 4.03
N TRP A 111 -9.74 4.03 3.75
CA TRP A 111 -9.21 5.39 3.81
C TRP A 111 -9.87 6.31 2.79
N GLY A 112 -10.07 5.85 1.56
CA GLY A 112 -10.72 6.64 0.52
C GLY A 112 -12.16 6.98 0.89
N LEU A 113 -12.91 6.02 1.42
CA LEU A 113 -14.26 6.25 1.91
C LEU A 113 -14.27 7.22 3.11
N ALA A 114 -13.32 7.07 4.03
CA ALA A 114 -13.18 7.95 5.19
C ALA A 114 -12.95 9.41 4.80
N GLU A 115 -12.02 9.64 3.87
CA GLU A 115 -11.72 10.97 3.35
C GLU A 115 -12.94 11.57 2.67
N LEU A 116 -13.64 10.79 1.85
CA LEU A 116 -14.83 11.26 1.16
C LEU A 116 -15.99 11.61 2.09
N ILE A 117 -16.19 10.85 3.18
CA ILE A 117 -17.20 11.17 4.20
C ILE A 117 -16.89 12.52 4.86
N ASN A 118 -15.62 12.80 5.13
CA ASN A 118 -15.19 14.09 5.69
C ASN A 118 -15.22 15.24 4.66
N HIS A 119 -15.33 14.93 3.36
CA HIS A 119 -15.36 15.91 2.27
C HIS A 119 -16.62 15.74 1.38
N PRO A 120 -17.82 16.15 1.86
CA PRO A 120 -19.09 15.94 1.14
C PRO A 120 -19.14 16.51 -0.28
N GLU A 121 -18.45 17.63 -0.54
CA GLU A 121 -18.38 18.19 -1.89
C GLU A 121 -17.58 17.30 -2.86
N MET A 122 -16.50 16.66 -2.38
CA MET A 122 -15.75 15.70 -3.20
C MET A 122 -16.58 14.43 -3.43
N MET A 123 -17.35 13.99 -2.42
CA MET A 123 -18.31 12.91 -2.56
C MET A 123 -19.37 13.22 -3.62
N ARG A 124 -19.92 14.43 -3.61
CA ARG A 124 -20.90 14.89 -4.60
C ARG A 124 -20.29 14.92 -6.01
N LYS A 125 -19.09 15.48 -6.19
CA LYS A 125 -18.39 15.49 -7.49
C LYS A 125 -18.15 14.08 -8.04
N ALA A 126 -17.66 13.15 -7.20
CA ALA A 126 -17.43 11.77 -7.62
C ALA A 126 -18.73 11.09 -8.05
N ARG A 127 -19.82 11.35 -7.33
CA ARG A 127 -21.14 10.84 -7.66
C ARG A 127 -21.67 11.39 -8.98
N GLU A 128 -21.51 12.68 -9.24
CA GLU A 128 -21.88 13.31 -10.51
C GLU A 128 -21.10 12.74 -11.69
N GLU A 129 -19.80 12.51 -11.51
CA GLU A 129 -18.98 11.82 -12.51
C GLU A 129 -19.52 10.40 -12.79
N ILE A 130 -19.74 9.60 -11.75
CA ILE A 130 -20.26 8.23 -11.90
C ILE A 130 -21.61 8.23 -12.63
N GLU A 131 -22.54 9.10 -12.21
CA GLU A 131 -23.86 9.22 -12.86
C GLU A 131 -23.74 9.65 -14.33
N SER A 132 -22.76 10.48 -14.68
CA SER A 132 -22.53 10.92 -16.06
C SER A 132 -21.96 9.82 -16.97
N VAL A 133 -21.13 8.94 -16.42
CA VAL A 133 -20.46 7.85 -17.16
C VAL A 133 -21.33 6.62 -17.26
N VAL A 134 -22.00 6.26 -16.15
CA VAL A 134 -22.78 5.03 -16.03
C VAL A 134 -24.21 5.23 -16.53
N GLY A 135 -24.78 6.40 -16.27
CA GLY A 135 -26.22 6.67 -16.39
C GLY A 135 -26.96 6.33 -15.09
N LYS A 136 -28.28 6.53 -15.10
CA LYS A 136 -29.13 6.30 -13.92
C LYS A 136 -29.79 4.93 -13.88
N ASP A 137 -29.59 4.08 -14.89
CA ASP A 137 -30.38 2.85 -15.06
C ASP A 137 -29.58 1.56 -14.81
N ARG A 138 -28.29 1.68 -14.48
CA ARG A 138 -27.39 0.54 -14.25
C ARG A 138 -26.34 0.90 -13.21
N LEU A 139 -25.72 -0.12 -12.61
CA LEU A 139 -24.62 0.05 -11.67
C LEU A 139 -23.29 0.22 -12.40
N VAL A 140 -22.30 0.80 -11.70
CA VAL A 140 -20.94 0.91 -12.19
C VAL A 140 -20.32 -0.46 -12.46
N GLU A 141 -19.67 -0.59 -13.61
CA GLU A 141 -18.92 -1.78 -14.04
C GLU A 141 -17.45 -1.45 -14.28
N GLU A 142 -16.59 -2.47 -14.33
CA GLU A 142 -15.15 -2.31 -14.58
C GLU A 142 -14.87 -1.50 -15.86
N SER A 143 -15.70 -1.68 -16.89
CA SER A 143 -15.59 -0.97 -18.18
C SER A 143 -15.78 0.54 -18.08
N ASN A 144 -16.35 1.05 -16.99
CA ASN A 144 -16.62 2.46 -16.78
C ASN A 144 -15.47 3.21 -16.10
N ILE A 145 -14.60 2.49 -15.39
CA ILE A 145 -13.49 3.06 -14.63
C ILE A 145 -12.49 3.86 -15.47
N PRO A 146 -12.11 3.42 -16.70
CA PRO A 146 -11.24 4.23 -17.56
C PRO A 146 -11.80 5.63 -17.90
N ASN A 147 -13.12 5.81 -17.80
CA ASN A 147 -13.81 7.08 -18.08
C ASN A 147 -14.18 7.84 -16.80
N SER A 148 -13.68 7.43 -15.63
CA SER A 148 -13.95 8.06 -14.33
C SER A 148 -12.68 8.67 -13.72
N PRO A 149 -12.08 9.71 -14.34
CA PRO A 149 -10.80 10.28 -13.92
C PRO A 149 -10.82 10.87 -12.51
N TYR A 150 -11.94 11.42 -12.04
CA TYR A 150 -12.06 11.98 -10.69
C TYR A 150 -12.06 10.86 -9.63
N VAL A 151 -12.82 9.77 -9.84
CA VAL A 151 -12.72 8.57 -8.98
C VAL A 151 -11.29 8.03 -8.95
N HIS A 152 -10.60 8.03 -10.10
CA HIS A 152 -9.20 7.63 -10.15
C HIS A 152 -8.30 8.55 -9.30
N SER A 153 -8.48 9.86 -9.44
CA SER A 153 -7.73 10.88 -8.71
C SER A 153 -7.92 10.77 -7.18
N ILE A 154 -9.12 10.38 -6.73
CA ILE A 154 -9.41 10.10 -5.31
C ILE A 154 -8.58 8.92 -4.82
N VAL A 155 -8.52 7.83 -5.58
CA VAL A 155 -7.73 6.64 -5.21
C VAL A 155 -6.24 6.99 -5.14
N MET A 156 -5.75 7.78 -6.10
CA MET A 156 -4.36 8.23 -6.14
C MET A 156 -4.00 9.10 -4.93
N GLU A 157 -4.86 10.06 -4.60
CA GLU A 157 -4.68 10.93 -3.44
C GLU A 157 -4.77 10.16 -2.13
N THR A 158 -5.66 9.18 -2.06
CA THR A 158 -5.75 8.27 -0.91
C THR A 158 -4.45 7.49 -0.73
N MET A 159 -3.87 6.93 -1.80
CA MET A 159 -2.60 6.21 -1.71
C MET A 159 -1.41 7.11 -1.35
N ARG A 160 -1.44 8.39 -1.76
CA ARG A 160 -0.41 9.39 -1.40
C ARG A 160 -0.47 9.72 0.09
N LEU A 161 -1.67 10.04 0.60
CA LEU A 161 -1.86 10.44 1.99
C LEU A 161 -1.85 9.26 2.95
N HIS A 162 -2.35 8.10 2.55
CA HIS A 162 -2.44 6.91 3.40
C HIS A 162 -1.77 5.69 2.72
N PRO A 163 -0.44 5.71 2.52
CA PRO A 163 0.25 4.63 1.85
C PRO A 163 0.24 3.36 2.70
N THR A 164 -0.24 2.25 2.15
CA THR A 164 -0.26 0.95 2.84
C THR A 164 1.15 0.42 3.13
N GLY A 165 2.16 0.81 2.35
CA GLY A 165 3.56 0.54 2.62
C GLY A 165 4.32 1.80 3.04
N PRO A 166 4.12 2.34 4.27
CA PRO A 166 4.70 3.63 4.66
C PRO A 166 6.23 3.58 4.74
N LEU A 167 6.81 2.40 5.00
CA LEU A 167 8.24 2.13 5.04
C LEU A 167 8.58 0.92 4.19
N VAL A 168 9.38 1.13 3.15
CA VAL A 168 9.85 0.05 2.27
C VAL A 168 11.27 -0.33 2.67
N VAL A 169 11.44 -1.59 3.08
CA VAL A 169 12.74 -2.13 3.53
C VAL A 169 13.53 -2.68 2.36
N ARG A 170 14.83 -2.35 2.30
CA ARG A 170 15.80 -2.91 1.36
C ARG A 170 17.08 -3.31 2.09
N GLN A 171 17.86 -4.19 1.47
CA GLN A 171 19.21 -4.51 1.92
C GLN A 171 20.16 -4.29 0.76
N SER A 172 21.27 -3.57 1.00
CA SER A 172 22.31 -3.38 -0.01
C SER A 172 22.98 -4.71 -0.34
N THR A 173 23.13 -5.01 -1.63
CA THR A 173 23.78 -6.24 -2.11
C THR A 173 25.28 -6.06 -2.35
N GLN A 174 25.73 -4.81 -2.42
CA GLN A 174 27.11 -4.40 -2.61
C GLN A 174 27.29 -3.00 -1.99
N ASP A 175 28.54 -2.58 -1.82
CA ASP A 175 28.85 -1.22 -1.40
C ASP A 175 28.33 -0.25 -2.47
N CYS A 176 27.66 0.81 -2.06
CA CYS A 176 27.15 1.83 -2.98
C CYS A 176 27.24 3.22 -2.37
N ASN A 177 27.27 4.24 -3.23
CA ASN A 177 27.20 5.63 -2.82
C ASN A 177 25.81 6.19 -3.19
N VAL A 178 25.13 6.81 -2.23
CA VAL A 178 23.83 7.48 -2.46
C VAL A 178 23.94 8.91 -1.94
N LYS A 179 23.81 9.90 -2.84
CA LYS A 179 23.95 11.34 -2.52
C LYS A 179 25.21 11.68 -1.70
N GLY A 180 26.34 11.02 -1.99
CA GLY A 180 27.60 11.25 -1.29
C GLY A 180 27.78 10.42 -0.02
N TYR A 181 26.80 9.61 0.38
CA TYR A 181 26.92 8.69 1.51
C TYR A 181 27.33 7.30 1.06
N ASP A 182 28.41 6.78 1.63
CA ASP A 182 28.84 5.40 1.43
C ASP A 182 27.99 4.45 2.28
N ILE A 183 27.32 3.53 1.60
CA ILE A 183 26.44 2.52 2.16
C ILE A 183 27.14 1.17 1.97
N PRO A 184 27.67 0.55 3.04
CA PRO A 184 28.29 -0.75 2.96
C PRO A 184 27.31 -1.84 2.56
N THR A 185 27.81 -2.94 2.01
CA THR A 185 27.07 -4.16 1.71
C THR A 185 26.35 -4.70 2.95
N LYS A 186 25.15 -5.26 2.77
CA LYS A 186 24.25 -5.77 3.83
C LYS A 186 23.62 -4.71 4.73
N SER A 187 23.83 -3.43 4.47
CA SER A 187 23.12 -2.34 5.17
C SER A 187 21.61 -2.42 4.91
N THR A 188 20.82 -2.33 5.98
CA THR A 188 19.36 -2.22 5.88
C THR A 188 18.98 -0.77 5.62
N LEU A 189 18.22 -0.56 4.53
CA LEU A 189 17.76 0.74 4.09
C LEU A 189 16.25 0.82 4.23
N PHE A 190 15.77 2.00 4.64
CA PHE A 190 14.36 2.28 4.80
C PHE A 190 13.97 3.45 3.91
N VAL A 191 13.10 3.19 2.94
CA VAL A 191 12.52 4.23 2.09
C VAL A 191 11.21 4.66 2.75
N ASN A 192 11.15 5.91 3.19
CA ASN A 192 9.99 6.46 3.89
C ASN A 192 8.97 7.02 2.89
N VAL A 193 8.14 6.13 2.35
CA VAL A 193 7.08 6.47 1.38
C VAL A 193 6.07 7.44 2.00
N TRP A 194 5.75 7.29 3.28
CA TRP A 194 4.83 8.19 3.99
C TRP A 194 5.34 9.64 4.02
N ALA A 195 6.64 9.83 4.25
CA ALA A 195 7.26 11.15 4.25
C ALA A 195 7.34 11.74 2.84
N ILE A 196 7.74 10.92 1.84
CA ILE A 196 7.84 11.34 0.44
C ILE A 196 6.49 11.84 -0.07
N GLY A 197 5.41 11.09 0.20
CA GLY A 197 4.06 11.48 -0.21
C GLY A 197 3.55 12.75 0.45
N LYS A 198 4.19 13.25 1.53
CA LYS A 198 3.79 14.45 2.29
C LYS A 198 4.87 15.53 2.30
N ASP A 199 5.86 15.42 1.42
CA ASP A 199 6.97 16.38 1.38
C ASP A 199 6.50 17.70 0.73
N PRO A 200 6.53 18.85 1.45
CA PRO A 200 6.10 20.14 0.91
C PRO A 200 6.98 20.64 -0.24
N ASN A 201 8.17 20.07 -0.46
CA ASN A 201 9.01 20.40 -1.60
C ASN A 201 8.46 19.85 -2.93
N TYR A 202 7.61 18.83 -2.86
CA TYR A 202 7.05 18.15 -4.03
C TYR A 202 5.52 18.29 -4.11
N TRP A 203 4.86 18.49 -2.97
CA TRP A 203 3.40 18.55 -2.89
C TRP A 203 2.94 19.88 -2.27
N GLU A 204 2.22 20.69 -3.05
CA GLU A 204 1.49 21.84 -2.52
C GLU A 204 0.39 21.38 -1.55
N ASN A 205 0.31 22.02 -0.38
CA ASN A 205 -0.57 21.64 0.73
C ASN A 205 -0.53 20.13 0.98
N PRO A 206 0.62 19.59 1.42
CA PRO A 206 0.90 18.15 1.38
C PRO A 206 0.00 17.32 2.31
N LEU A 207 -0.63 17.95 3.30
CA LEU A 207 -1.51 17.29 4.26
C LEU A 207 -3.00 17.43 3.90
N GLU A 208 -3.34 18.24 2.91
CA GLU A 208 -4.72 18.38 2.43
C GLU A 208 -5.04 17.25 1.44
N PHE A 209 -6.20 16.62 1.64
CA PHE A 209 -6.78 15.69 0.68
C PHE A 209 -7.35 16.47 -0.50
N LYS A 210 -6.63 16.46 -1.64
CA LYS A 210 -6.98 17.22 -2.85
C LYS A 210 -6.82 16.34 -4.09
N PRO A 211 -7.83 15.53 -4.45
CA PRO A 211 -7.81 14.66 -5.62
C PRO A 211 -7.45 15.41 -6.92
N GLU A 212 -7.86 16.68 -7.04
CA GLU A 212 -7.63 17.51 -8.21
C GLU A 212 -6.16 17.66 -8.61
N ARG A 213 -5.19 17.35 -7.72
CA ARG A 213 -3.77 17.35 -8.06
C ARG A 213 -3.36 16.25 -9.06
N PHE A 214 -4.21 15.24 -9.23
CA PHE A 214 -4.00 14.14 -10.17
C PHE A 214 -4.82 14.28 -11.44
N LEU A 215 -5.36 15.48 -11.69
CA LEU A 215 -6.07 15.82 -12.91
C LEU A 215 -5.22 16.82 -13.72
N ASP A 216 -5.17 16.63 -15.04
CA ASP A 216 -4.62 17.62 -15.97
C ASP A 216 -5.63 18.73 -16.28
N GLU A 217 -5.24 19.67 -17.16
CA GLU A 217 -6.09 20.80 -17.55
C GLU A 217 -7.38 20.34 -18.27
N GLU A 218 -7.33 19.18 -18.93
CA GLU A 218 -8.46 18.51 -19.59
C GLU A 218 -9.30 17.64 -18.64
N GLY A 219 -8.97 17.62 -17.34
CA GLY A 219 -9.68 16.84 -16.33
C GLY A 219 -9.45 15.33 -16.45
N GLN A 220 -8.43 14.90 -17.19
CA GLN A 220 -8.02 13.50 -17.25
C GLN A 220 -7.03 13.21 -16.12
N SER A 221 -6.98 11.95 -15.68
CA SER A 221 -5.94 11.51 -14.77
C SER A 221 -4.88 10.75 -15.57
N PRO A 222 -3.71 11.37 -15.88
CA PRO A 222 -2.64 10.69 -16.59
C PRO A 222 -2.09 9.59 -15.67
N LEU A 223 -2.63 8.40 -15.91
CA LEU A 223 -2.40 7.17 -15.19
C LEU A 223 -0.98 6.64 -15.47
N ASP A 224 0.05 7.31 -14.96
CA ASP A 224 1.42 6.77 -15.01
C ASP A 224 2.03 6.52 -13.63
N LEU A 225 1.59 5.42 -13.03
CA LEU A 225 2.23 4.80 -11.87
C LEU A 225 3.41 3.89 -12.25
N LYS A 226 3.95 3.92 -13.48
CA LYS A 226 5.04 3.02 -13.93
C LYS A 226 6.41 3.36 -13.34
N GLY A 227 6.45 3.90 -12.12
CA GLY A 227 7.65 3.99 -11.29
C GLY A 227 8.71 4.97 -11.80
N GLN A 228 8.30 5.98 -12.57
CA GLN A 228 9.16 7.07 -13.02
C GLN A 228 8.95 8.37 -12.22
N HIS A 229 7.87 8.43 -11.44
CA HIS A 229 7.52 9.50 -10.50
C HIS A 229 7.84 9.05 -9.07
N PHE A 230 9.02 9.42 -8.56
CA PHE A 230 9.49 8.98 -7.25
C PHE A 230 8.83 9.72 -6.08
N GLU A 231 8.10 10.78 -6.38
CA GLU A 231 7.21 11.51 -5.47
C GLU A 231 5.96 10.70 -5.07
N LEU A 232 5.59 9.66 -5.84
CA LEU A 232 4.48 8.75 -5.55
C LEU A 232 4.90 7.28 -5.71
N LEU A 233 5.16 6.61 -4.58
CA LEU A 233 5.68 5.24 -4.54
C LEU A 233 4.67 4.20 -4.03
N SER A 234 3.38 4.38 -4.31
CA SER A 234 2.27 3.53 -3.83
C SER A 234 2.49 2.04 -4.11
N PHE A 235 3.06 1.72 -5.28
CA PHE A 235 3.38 0.35 -5.69
C PHE A 235 4.90 0.06 -5.71
N GLY A 236 5.70 0.96 -5.15
CA GLY A 236 7.16 0.93 -5.24
C GLY A 236 7.68 1.08 -6.67
N ALA A 237 8.96 0.79 -6.87
CA ALA A 237 9.62 0.91 -8.17
C ALA A 237 10.68 -0.19 -8.41
N GLY A 238 11.06 -0.38 -9.67
CA GLY A 238 12.11 -1.30 -10.10
C GLY A 238 11.79 -2.78 -9.89
N ARG A 239 12.81 -3.63 -9.69
CA ARG A 239 12.68 -5.10 -9.61
C ARG A 239 11.76 -5.62 -8.50
N ARG A 240 11.40 -4.77 -7.54
CA ARG A 240 10.57 -5.11 -6.38
C ARG A 240 9.29 -4.27 -6.35
N SER A 241 8.87 -3.73 -7.49
CA SER A 241 7.55 -3.12 -7.63
C SER A 241 6.46 -4.15 -7.37
N CYS A 242 5.28 -3.68 -6.96
CA CYS A 242 4.15 -4.52 -6.61
C CYS A 242 3.66 -5.28 -7.84
N PRO A 243 3.65 -6.62 -7.82
CA PRO A 243 3.12 -7.42 -8.93
C PRO A 243 1.59 -7.32 -9.05
N GLY A 244 0.89 -6.83 -8.02
CA GLY A 244 -0.56 -6.65 -8.00
C GLY A 244 -1.03 -5.26 -8.43
N ALA A 245 -0.13 -4.37 -8.88
CA ALA A 245 -0.47 -2.98 -9.18
C ALA A 245 -1.62 -2.86 -10.19
N SER A 246 -1.55 -3.58 -11.32
CA SER A 246 -2.59 -3.54 -12.35
C SER A 246 -3.95 -3.99 -11.80
N LEU A 247 -3.98 -5.03 -10.96
CA LEU A 247 -5.21 -5.53 -10.37
C LEU A 247 -5.79 -4.55 -9.35
N ALA A 248 -4.95 -3.99 -8.47
CA ALA A 248 -5.37 -3.02 -7.48
C ALA A 248 -5.96 -1.75 -8.11
N LEU A 249 -5.33 -1.27 -9.19
CA LEU A 249 -5.81 -0.10 -9.95
C LEU A 249 -7.11 -0.34 -10.71
N GLN A 250 -7.55 -1.59 -10.85
CA GLN A 250 -8.88 -1.92 -11.37
C GLN A 250 -9.89 -2.10 -10.23
N ILE A 251 -9.55 -2.90 -9.21
CA ILE A 251 -10.47 -3.30 -8.13
C ILE A 251 -10.79 -2.15 -7.17
N ILE A 252 -9.80 -1.33 -6.81
CA ILE A 252 -10.01 -0.27 -5.80
C ILE A 252 -10.98 0.79 -6.34
N PRO A 253 -10.78 1.38 -7.54
CA PRO A 253 -11.70 2.38 -8.07
C PRO A 253 -13.12 1.84 -8.28
N ILE A 254 -13.29 0.61 -8.81
CA ILE A 254 -14.63 0.05 -9.02
C ILE A 254 -15.38 -0.20 -7.72
N THR A 255 -14.68 -0.71 -6.70
CA THR A 255 -15.30 -0.96 -5.40
C THR A 255 -15.70 0.35 -4.73
N LEU A 256 -14.81 1.35 -4.77
CA LEU A 256 -15.09 2.67 -4.22
C LEU A 256 -16.24 3.34 -4.98
N ALA A 257 -16.24 3.32 -6.32
CA ALA A 257 -17.33 3.86 -7.13
C ALA A 257 -18.69 3.23 -6.77
N GLY A 258 -18.75 1.90 -6.61
CA GLY A 258 -19.98 1.23 -6.20
C GLY A 258 -20.46 1.66 -4.82
N MET A 259 -19.54 1.87 -3.87
CA MET A 259 -19.86 2.40 -2.54
C MET A 259 -20.41 3.85 -2.60
N ILE A 260 -19.88 4.68 -3.49
CA ILE A 260 -20.31 6.07 -3.71
C ILE A 260 -21.69 6.13 -4.38
N GLU A 261 -21.88 5.25 -5.36
CA GLU A 261 -23.10 5.15 -6.16
C GLU A 261 -24.28 4.66 -5.32
N CYS A 262 -24.09 3.55 -4.59
CA CYS A 262 -25.19 2.83 -3.95
C CYS A 262 -25.61 3.42 -2.59
N PHE A 263 -24.73 4.15 -1.90
CA PHE A 263 -24.94 4.49 -0.49
C PHE A 263 -24.73 5.97 -0.19
N GLU A 264 -25.54 6.45 0.75
CA GLU A 264 -25.27 7.64 1.55
C GLU A 264 -24.60 7.20 2.85
N TRP A 265 -23.53 7.88 3.24
CA TRP A 265 -22.73 7.52 4.40
C TRP A 265 -22.93 8.53 5.52
N LYS A 266 -23.43 8.07 6.67
CA LYS A 266 -23.71 8.92 7.83
C LYS A 266 -22.80 8.54 9.00
N VAL A 267 -22.25 9.53 9.67
CA VAL A 267 -21.35 9.35 10.83
C VAL A 267 -21.89 10.13 12.02
N GLY A 268 -21.72 9.57 13.23
CA GLY A 268 -22.21 10.18 14.47
C GLY A 268 -23.73 10.24 14.59
N GLU A 269 -24.20 10.85 15.68
CA GLU A 269 -25.64 11.08 15.90
C GLU A 269 -26.18 12.01 14.80
N GLU A 270 -27.34 11.64 14.25
CA GLU A 270 -28.02 12.35 13.15
C GLU A 270 -27.20 12.55 11.85
N GLY A 271 -26.04 11.89 11.71
CA GLY A 271 -25.18 12.04 10.53
C GLY A 271 -24.32 13.31 10.50
N LYS A 272 -24.10 13.95 11.66
CA LYS A 272 -23.30 15.19 11.79
C LYS A 272 -21.89 14.97 12.36
N GLY A 273 -21.47 13.72 12.51
CA GLY A 273 -20.15 13.35 13.01
C GLY A 273 -19.05 13.51 11.96
N VAL A 274 -17.82 13.56 12.45
CA VAL A 274 -16.60 13.57 11.63
C VAL A 274 -15.88 12.25 11.83
N VAL A 275 -15.33 11.72 10.75
CA VAL A 275 -14.54 10.50 10.77
C VAL A 275 -13.16 10.81 11.34
N ASP A 276 -12.73 10.06 12.35
CA ASP A 276 -11.39 10.18 12.92
C ASP A 276 -10.32 9.71 11.92
N MET A 277 -9.34 10.55 11.63
CA MET A 277 -8.30 10.29 10.62
C MET A 277 -6.95 9.93 11.25
N GLU A 278 -6.92 9.55 12.54
CA GLU A 278 -5.68 9.19 13.20
C GLU A 278 -5.14 7.87 12.64
N GLU A 279 -3.85 7.86 12.30
CA GLU A 279 -3.12 6.69 11.83
C GLU A 279 -2.51 5.94 13.03
N ARG A 280 -2.52 4.60 13.01
CA ARG A 280 -1.73 3.81 13.97
C ARG A 280 -0.67 2.97 13.28
N PRO A 281 0.38 2.56 14.00
CA PRO A 281 1.30 1.52 13.54
C PRO A 281 0.61 0.23 13.10
N GLY A 282 1.02 -0.30 11.94
CA GLY A 282 0.55 -1.58 11.41
C GLY A 282 1.14 -1.92 10.04
N THR A 283 0.76 -3.09 9.55
CA THR A 283 1.18 -3.68 8.26
C THR A 283 0.80 -2.84 7.05
N ALA A 284 -0.41 -2.28 7.05
CA ALA A 284 -0.99 -1.55 5.92
C ALA A 284 -1.34 -0.08 6.23
N LEU A 285 -0.63 0.57 7.16
CA LEU A 285 -1.00 1.89 7.72
C LEU A 285 -2.50 1.98 8.09
N PRO A 286 -2.96 1.17 9.06
CA PRO A 286 -4.37 1.15 9.44
C PRO A 286 -4.75 2.42 10.19
N ARG A 287 -6.05 2.72 10.18
CA ARG A 287 -6.66 3.71 11.07
C ARG A 287 -6.49 3.31 12.53
N ALA A 288 -6.34 4.32 13.39
CA ALA A 288 -6.30 4.15 14.84
C ALA A 288 -7.65 3.67 15.37
N HIS A 289 -8.72 4.24 14.84
CA HIS A 289 -10.10 3.91 15.18
C HIS A 289 -10.81 3.30 13.96
N PRO A 290 -11.61 2.22 14.14
CA PRO A 290 -12.40 1.65 13.06
C PRO A 290 -13.34 2.69 12.43
N LEU A 291 -13.57 2.60 11.12
CA LEU A 291 -14.60 3.42 10.47
C LEU A 291 -16.00 3.00 10.94
N LEU A 292 -16.62 3.80 11.81
CA LEU A 292 -18.00 3.61 12.26
C LEU A 292 -18.93 4.55 11.50
N CYS A 293 -19.70 3.99 10.57
CA CYS A 293 -20.67 4.73 9.76
C CYS A 293 -21.92 3.89 9.48
N VAL A 294 -23.04 4.56 9.19
CA VAL A 294 -24.29 3.94 8.74
C VAL A 294 -24.41 4.17 7.24
N SER A 295 -24.49 3.08 6.48
CA SER A 295 -24.83 3.14 5.06
C SER A 295 -26.35 3.18 4.91
N VAL A 296 -26.85 4.18 4.20
CA VAL A 296 -28.25 4.28 3.79
C VAL A 296 -28.30 4.05 2.29
N ALA A 297 -28.99 2.98 1.87
CA ALA A 297 -29.17 2.70 0.45
C ALA A 297 -29.82 3.91 -0.21
N ARG A 298 -29.23 4.38 -1.32
CA ARG A 298 -29.86 5.39 -2.16
C ARG A 298 -31.04 4.72 -2.86
N SER A 299 -32.21 5.36 -2.86
CA SER A 299 -33.35 4.92 -3.66
C SER A 299 -32.87 4.76 -5.11
N SER A 300 -33.06 3.54 -5.61
CA SER A 300 -32.25 2.89 -6.65
C SER A 300 -32.07 3.66 -7.97
N PRO A 301 -30.98 3.40 -8.72
CA PRO A 301 -30.92 3.57 -10.17
C PRO A 301 -31.89 2.61 -10.92
N LEU A 302 -32.35 1.53 -10.26
CA LEU A 302 -33.17 0.47 -10.87
C LEU A 302 -34.68 0.56 -10.57
N GLY A 303 -35.15 1.67 -9.97
CA GLY A 303 -36.53 1.83 -9.51
C GLY A 303 -36.82 1.24 -8.14
#